data_AF-A0A9P5TEY4-F1
#
_entry.id   AF-A0A9P5TEY4-F1
#
_cell.length_a   1.000
_cell.length_b   1.000
_cell.length_c   1.000
_cell.angle_alpha   90.00
_cell.angle_beta   90.00
_cell.angle_gamma   90.00
#
_symmetry.space_group_name_H-M   'P 1'
#
loop_
_entity.id
_entity.type
_entity.pdbx_description
1 polymer ?
#
loop_
_entity_poly.entity_id
_entity_poly.type
_entity_poly.pdbx_seq_one_letter_code
_entity_poly.pdbx_strand_id
1 'polypeptide(L)'
;LLVKWVHHGRLLEVNDSLIKSIRSLDRDRAICVLEQLKEPRECLQNIGVGRLKDYSLVVPIQLKSNDGSICVTDDNGLIDCGAGGKGRYGFMSRRFIERHGIPTDSLPYPIAIYNVDGSLNVSGAITQTCTLNMRIGDHVERLTFRITNTGS
;
A
#
# COMPACT_ATOMS: atom_id res chain seq x y z
N LEU A 1 -12.32 -38.54 -3.67
CA LEU A 1 -10.89 -38.35 -4.05
C LEU A 1 -10.47 -36.89 -3.85
N LEU A 2 -11.12 -35.92 -4.50
CA LEU A 2 -10.77 -34.49 -4.35
C LEU A 2 -10.88 -33.97 -2.90
N VAL A 3 -11.94 -34.33 -2.16
CA VAL A 3 -12.09 -33.96 -0.73
C VAL A 3 -10.97 -34.47 0.18
N LYS A 4 -10.17 -35.47 -0.25
CA LYS A 4 -9.00 -35.96 0.50
C LYS A 4 -7.71 -35.21 0.10
N TRP A 5 -7.75 -34.45 -0.98
CA TRP A 5 -6.61 -33.76 -1.60
C TRP A 5 -6.61 -32.25 -1.29
N VAL A 6 -7.79 -31.66 -1.16
CA VAL A 6 -7.99 -30.24 -0.82
C VAL A 6 -7.58 -29.97 0.62
N HIS A 7 -7.06 -28.77 0.88
CA HIS A 7 -6.74 -28.31 2.24
C HIS A 7 -7.96 -28.46 3.16
N HIS A 8 -7.76 -29.02 4.37
CA HIS A 8 -8.84 -29.29 5.33
C HIS A 8 -9.71 -28.06 5.65
N GLY A 9 -9.11 -26.86 5.64
CA GLY A 9 -9.81 -25.58 5.84
C GLY A 9 -10.67 -25.09 4.66
N ARG A 10 -10.66 -25.78 3.51
CA ARG A 10 -11.36 -25.39 2.27
C ARG A 10 -12.38 -26.44 1.81
N LEU A 11 -12.68 -27.45 2.62
CA LEU A 11 -13.59 -28.56 2.26
C LEU A 11 -14.99 -28.07 1.84
N LEU A 12 -15.47 -26.96 2.40
CA LEU A 12 -16.77 -26.36 2.07
C LEU A 12 -16.81 -25.75 0.65
N GLU A 13 -15.65 -25.43 0.06
CA GLU A 13 -15.55 -24.89 -1.29
C GLU A 13 -15.72 -25.99 -2.35
N VAL A 14 -15.52 -27.26 -1.98
CA VAL A 14 -15.65 -28.42 -2.87
C VAL A 14 -17.12 -28.77 -3.06
N ASN A 15 -17.77 -28.07 -3.98
CA ASN A 15 -19.17 -28.30 -4.37
C ASN A 15 -19.30 -28.74 -5.84
N ASP A 16 -20.50 -29.17 -6.22
CA ASP A 16 -20.78 -29.67 -7.57
C ASP A 16 -20.50 -28.64 -8.68
N SER A 17 -20.65 -27.35 -8.37
CA SER A 17 -20.35 -26.28 -9.32
C SER A 17 -18.86 -26.23 -9.61
N LEU A 18 -18.02 -26.20 -8.56
CA LEU A 18 -16.56 -26.22 -8.69
C LEU A 18 -16.07 -27.47 -9.43
N ILE A 19 -16.64 -28.64 -9.13
CA ILE A 19 -16.28 -29.90 -9.80
C ILE A 19 -16.61 -29.84 -11.30
N LYS A 20 -17.79 -29.32 -11.66
CA LYS A 20 -18.18 -29.13 -13.07
C LYS A 20 -17.25 -28.15 -13.77
N SER A 21 -16.90 -27.05 -13.11
CA SER A 21 -15.94 -26.07 -13.64
C SER A 21 -14.58 -26.70 -13.92
N ILE A 22 -13.98 -27.41 -12.95
CA ILE A 22 -12.67 -28.07 -13.12
C ILE A 22 -12.69 -29.06 -14.29
N ARG A 23 -13.78 -29.83 -14.46
CA ARG A 23 -13.92 -30.80 -15.55
C ARG A 23 -14.06 -30.15 -16.93
N SER A 24 -14.47 -28.89 -16.99
CA SER A 24 -14.65 -28.12 -18.23
C SER A 24 -13.42 -27.30 -18.62
N LEU A 25 -12.43 -27.18 -17.72
CA LEU A 25 -11.18 -26.47 -17.97
C LEU A 25 -10.21 -27.33 -18.78
N ASP A 26 -9.32 -26.68 -19.52
CA ASP A 26 -8.14 -27.33 -20.07
C ASP A 26 -7.20 -27.82 -18.96
N ARG A 27 -6.28 -28.73 -19.32
CA ARG A 27 -5.41 -29.41 -18.36
C ARG A 27 -4.61 -28.46 -17.48
N ASP A 28 -4.04 -27.41 -18.06
CA ASP A 28 -3.14 -26.51 -17.33
C ASP A 28 -3.93 -25.68 -16.33
N ARG A 29 -5.11 -25.17 -16.73
CA ARG A 29 -6.00 -24.44 -15.83
C ARG A 29 -6.58 -25.34 -14.73
N ALA A 30 -6.95 -26.58 -15.06
CA ALA A 30 -7.42 -27.54 -14.07
C ALA A 30 -6.34 -27.85 -13.02
N ILE A 31 -5.08 -28.00 -13.44
CA ILE A 31 -3.94 -28.18 -12.51
C ILE A 31 -3.77 -26.95 -11.62
N CYS A 32 -3.81 -25.73 -12.16
CA CYS A 32 -3.70 -24.50 -11.37
C CYS A 32 -4.78 -24.43 -10.28
N VAL A 33 -6.03 -24.75 -10.60
CA VAL A 33 -7.13 -24.77 -9.61
C VAL A 33 -6.90 -25.85 -8.56
N LEU A 34 -6.43 -27.03 -8.95
CA LEU A 34 -6.13 -28.12 -8.02
C LEU A 34 -4.96 -27.81 -7.08
N GLU A 35 -3.90 -27.15 -7.58
CA GLU A 35 -2.80 -26.66 -6.73
C GLU A 35 -3.30 -25.57 -5.79
N GLN A 36 -4.10 -24.62 -6.27
CA GLN A 36 -4.69 -23.59 -5.41
C GLN A 36 -5.52 -24.20 -4.28
N LEU A 37 -6.31 -25.25 -4.54
CA LEU A 37 -7.12 -25.91 -3.51
C LEU A 37 -6.30 -26.65 -2.43
N LYS A 38 -5.01 -26.92 -2.66
CA LYS A 38 -4.11 -27.42 -1.61
C LYS A 38 -3.62 -26.34 -0.66
N GLU A 39 -3.58 -25.10 -1.14
CA GLU A 39 -3.20 -23.97 -0.32
C GLU A 39 -4.26 -23.71 0.76
N PRO A 40 -3.86 -23.21 1.95
CA PRO A 40 -4.80 -22.83 3.00
C PRO A 40 -5.81 -21.79 2.50
N ARG A 41 -6.93 -21.67 3.23
CA ARG A 41 -7.90 -20.61 2.94
C ARG A 41 -7.23 -19.25 3.10
N GLU A 42 -7.42 -18.37 2.13
CA GLU A 42 -7.06 -16.98 2.29
C GLU A 42 -7.94 -16.37 3.37
N CYS A 43 -7.32 -15.93 4.45
CA CYS A 43 -8.01 -15.27 5.55
C CYS A 43 -7.68 -13.78 5.46
N LEU A 44 -8.66 -12.98 5.05
CA LEU A 44 -8.63 -11.55 5.31
C LEU A 44 -8.80 -11.37 6.83
N GLN A 45 -7.69 -11.37 7.55
CA GLN A 45 -7.68 -10.90 8.93
C GLN A 45 -7.86 -9.39 8.88
N ASN A 46 -8.87 -8.87 9.57
CA ASN A 46 -8.91 -7.46 9.93
C ASN A 46 -7.72 -7.20 10.88
N ILE A 47 -6.55 -6.93 10.32
CA ILE A 47 -5.47 -6.29 11.07
C ILE A 47 -5.94 -4.84 11.19
N GLY A 48 -6.74 -4.56 12.22
CA GLY A 48 -7.33 -3.25 12.49
C GLY A 48 -6.28 -2.22 12.89
N VAL A 49 -5.34 -1.93 12.00
CA VAL A 49 -4.38 -0.83 12.15
C VAL A 49 -5.02 0.44 11.61
N GLY A 50 -5.79 0.34 10.53
CA GLY A 50 -6.45 1.47 9.89
C GLY A 50 -7.78 1.88 10.52
N ARG A 51 -8.14 3.17 10.38
CA ARG A 51 -9.44 3.74 10.71
C ARG A 51 -9.97 4.48 9.48
N LEU A 52 -11.29 4.47 9.30
CA LEU A 52 -11.92 5.33 8.31
C LEU A 52 -12.13 6.72 8.93
N LYS A 53 -11.58 7.76 8.30
CA LYS A 53 -11.78 9.16 8.69
C LYS A 53 -12.19 9.93 7.44
N ASP A 54 -13.36 10.56 7.44
CA ASP A 54 -13.85 11.35 6.30
C ASP A 54 -13.76 10.59 4.96
N TYR A 55 -14.27 9.35 4.95
CA TYR A 55 -14.20 8.39 3.81
C TYR A 55 -12.80 7.99 3.37
N SER A 56 -11.78 8.34 4.14
CA SER A 56 -10.38 8.08 3.85
C SER A 56 -9.83 6.99 4.78
N LEU A 57 -9.05 6.06 4.24
CA LEU A 57 -8.37 5.04 5.04
C LEU A 57 -7.08 5.62 5.62
N VAL A 58 -7.03 5.72 6.95
CA VAL A 58 -5.91 6.29 7.67
C VAL A 58 -5.28 5.24 8.57
N VAL A 59 -3.96 5.09 8.51
CA VAL A 59 -3.21 4.14 9.34
C VAL A 59 -2.23 4.88 10.25
N PRO A 60 -2.04 4.47 11.51
CA PRO A 60 -0.92 4.90 12.33
C PRO A 60 0.39 4.56 11.63
N ILE A 61 1.26 5.56 11.55
CA ILE A 61 2.60 5.43 10.98
C ILE A 61 3.63 5.83 12.03
N GLN A 62 4.78 5.17 11.97
CA GLN A 62 6.00 5.65 12.60
C GLN A 62 7.02 5.94 11.52
N LEU A 63 7.75 7.05 11.65
CA LEU A 63 8.78 7.44 10.69
C LEU A 63 10.11 7.62 11.41
N LYS A 64 11.16 6.99 10.89
CA LYS A 64 12.52 7.11 11.42
C LYS A 64 13.52 7.43 10.33
N SER A 65 14.45 8.33 10.60
CA SER A 65 15.64 8.49 9.75
C SER A 65 16.64 7.35 9.99
N ASN A 66 17.59 7.15 9.08
CA ASN A 66 18.58 6.06 9.19
C ASN A 66 19.58 6.30 10.34
N ASP A 67 19.90 7.55 10.61
CA ASP A 67 20.77 7.98 11.71
C ASP A 67 20.04 8.08 13.07
N GLY A 68 18.72 7.85 13.08
CA GLY A 68 17.89 7.94 14.27
C GLY A 68 17.62 9.36 14.77
N SER A 69 18.09 10.40 14.07
CA SER A 69 17.87 11.80 14.44
C SER A 69 16.39 12.23 14.36
N ILE A 70 15.61 11.58 13.49
CA ILE A 70 14.17 11.76 13.34
C ILE A 70 13.46 10.51 13.86
N CYS A 71 12.49 10.72 14.76
CA CYS A 71 11.62 9.67 15.25
C CYS A 71 10.21 10.25 15.48
N VAL A 72 9.29 9.94 14.56
CA VAL A 72 7.87 10.31 14.64
C VAL A 72 7.11 9.04 15.01
N THR A 73 6.37 9.05 16.13
CA THR A 73 5.71 7.85 16.69
C THR A 73 4.20 7.90 16.69
N ASP A 74 3.60 9.09 16.67
CA ASP A 74 2.16 9.30 16.91
C ASP A 74 1.51 10.11 15.78
N ASP A 75 1.70 9.65 14.56
CA ASP A 75 1.09 10.25 13.39
C ASP A 75 0.36 9.24 12.53
N ASN A 76 -0.42 9.78 11.60
CA ASN A 76 -1.31 9.02 10.75
C ASN A 76 -0.99 9.29 9.28
N GLY A 77 -0.87 8.22 8.49
CA GLY A 77 -0.71 8.26 7.05
C GLY A 77 -2.02 7.94 6.34
N LEU A 78 -2.28 8.63 5.24
CA LEU A 78 -3.38 8.32 4.33
C LEU A 78 -2.96 7.19 3.38
N ILE A 79 -3.80 6.17 3.24
CA ILE A 79 -3.67 5.17 2.19
C ILE A 79 -4.50 5.63 1.00
N ASP A 80 -3.82 6.08 -0.05
CA ASP A 80 -4.44 6.63 -1.25
C ASP A 80 -3.91 5.92 -2.51
N CYS A 81 -4.77 5.17 -3.18
CA CYS A 81 -4.45 4.51 -4.46
C CYS A 81 -4.50 5.48 -5.66
N GLY A 82 -5.08 6.67 -5.49
CA GLY A 82 -5.13 7.73 -6.48
C GLY A 82 -3.88 8.62 -6.49
N ALA A 83 -3.01 8.49 -5.49
CA ALA A 83 -1.73 9.19 -5.43
C ALA A 83 -0.72 8.58 -6.43
N GLY A 84 -0.91 8.92 -7.71
CA GLY A 84 -0.16 8.36 -8.82
C GLY A 84 1.22 8.98 -9.05
N GLY A 85 2.19 8.14 -9.40
CA GLY A 85 3.50 8.52 -9.92
C GLY A 85 4.23 7.27 -10.43
N LYS A 86 5.05 7.39 -11.48
CA LYS A 86 5.92 6.27 -11.90
C LYS A 86 6.97 6.06 -10.80
N GLY A 87 6.75 5.09 -9.91
CA GLY A 87 7.72 4.67 -8.89
C GLY A 87 7.13 4.42 -7.50
N ARG A 88 7.95 3.87 -6.60
CA ARG A 88 7.61 3.60 -5.20
C ARG A 88 7.87 4.84 -4.34
N TYR A 89 7.09 5.90 -4.53
CA TYR A 89 7.22 7.14 -3.75
C TYR A 89 5.99 7.39 -2.88
N GLY A 90 6.21 7.87 -1.67
CA GLY A 90 5.17 8.50 -0.86
C GLY A 90 5.08 10.00 -1.15
N PHE A 91 4.04 10.65 -0.64
CA PHE A 91 3.90 12.11 -0.65
C PHE A 91 3.80 12.63 0.78
N MET A 92 4.41 13.78 1.04
CA MET A 92 4.43 14.38 2.38
C MET A 92 4.28 15.88 2.29
N SER A 93 3.39 16.44 3.11
CA SER A 93 3.14 17.88 3.13
C SER A 93 4.34 18.66 3.65
N ARG A 94 4.55 19.87 3.12
CA ARG A 94 5.61 20.76 3.59
C ARG A 94 5.41 21.12 5.07
N ARG A 95 4.15 21.32 5.49
CA ARG A 95 3.80 21.60 6.89
C ARG A 95 4.20 20.45 7.84
N PHE A 96 4.17 19.20 7.37
CA PHE A 96 4.61 18.06 8.18
C PHE A 96 6.13 18.06 8.35
N ILE A 97 6.86 18.32 7.27
CA ILE A 97 8.33 18.46 7.29
C ILE A 97 8.76 19.54 8.29
N GLU A 98 8.16 20.73 8.19
CA GLU A 98 8.50 21.88 9.04
C GLU A 98 8.20 21.61 10.52
N ARG A 99 7.04 21.00 10.81
CA ARG A 99 6.61 20.69 12.18
C ARG A 99 7.56 19.72 12.89
N HIS A 100 8.09 18.76 12.15
CA HIS A 100 8.91 17.67 12.70
C HIS A 100 10.41 17.88 12.44
N GLY A 101 10.81 19.01 11.85
CA GLY A 101 12.21 19.33 11.56
C GLY A 101 12.90 18.31 10.65
N ILE A 102 12.15 17.70 9.72
CA ILE A 102 12.67 16.60 8.89
C ILE A 102 13.60 17.20 7.81
N PRO A 103 14.87 16.76 7.72
CA PRO A 103 15.76 17.22 6.66
C PRO A 103 15.28 16.73 5.30
N THR A 104 15.49 17.55 4.27
CA THR A 104 15.10 17.25 2.89
C THR A 104 16.27 17.45 1.93
N ASP A 105 16.28 16.64 0.89
CA ASP A 105 17.24 16.72 -0.21
C ASP A 105 16.59 17.40 -1.41
N SER A 106 17.29 18.40 -1.96
CA SER A 106 16.87 19.07 -3.19
C SER A 106 16.98 18.14 -4.39
N LEU A 107 15.96 18.12 -5.23
CA LEU A 107 16.01 17.43 -6.51
C LEU A 107 16.91 18.21 -7.49
N PRO A 108 17.67 17.51 -8.35
CA PRO A 108 18.48 18.17 -9.38
C PRO A 108 17.60 18.87 -10.43
N TYR A 109 16.35 18.44 -10.59
CA TYR A 109 15.37 19.06 -11.49
C TYR A 109 13.96 18.98 -10.89
N PRO A 110 13.17 20.08 -10.91
CA PRO A 110 11.80 20.08 -10.40
C PRO A 110 10.87 19.12 -11.18
N ILE A 111 9.97 18.44 -10.48
CA ILE A 111 8.99 17.54 -11.08
C ILE A 111 7.61 18.21 -11.04
N ALA A 112 7.02 18.49 -12.20
CA ALA A 112 5.66 19.04 -12.27
C ALA A 112 4.62 18.05 -11.71
N ILE A 113 3.63 18.57 -11.00
CA ILE A 113 2.52 17.81 -10.43
C ILE A 113 1.25 18.24 -11.12
N TYR A 114 0.44 17.27 -11.50
CA TYR A 114 -0.87 17.47 -12.07
C TYR A 114 -1.92 16.89 -11.15
N ASN A 115 -3.02 17.61 -10.99
CA ASN A 115 -4.21 17.09 -10.33
C ASN A 115 -4.90 16.06 -11.23
N VAL A 116 -5.91 15.36 -10.69
CA VAL A 116 -6.66 14.33 -11.44
C VAL A 116 -7.37 14.92 -12.66
N ASP A 117 -7.78 16.20 -12.61
CA ASP A 117 -8.38 16.93 -13.73
C ASP A 117 -7.38 17.39 -14.81
N GLY A 118 -6.08 17.10 -14.62
CA GLY A 118 -5.01 17.48 -15.53
C GLY A 118 -4.49 18.91 -15.37
N SER A 119 -5.04 19.70 -14.44
CA SER A 119 -4.50 21.02 -14.09
C SER A 119 -3.17 20.92 -13.34
N LEU A 120 -2.31 21.94 -13.46
CA LEU A 120 -1.10 22.02 -12.64
C LEU A 120 -1.47 22.20 -11.18
N ASN A 121 -0.77 21.49 -10.30
CA ASN A 121 -0.96 21.65 -8.86
C ASN A 121 -0.55 23.07 -8.42
N VAL A 122 -1.43 23.74 -7.67
CA VAL A 122 -1.24 25.12 -7.21
C VAL A 122 -0.04 25.26 -6.27
N SER A 123 0.31 24.20 -5.54
CA SER A 123 1.48 24.17 -4.66
C SER A 123 2.80 24.11 -5.43
N GLY A 124 2.75 24.00 -6.76
CA GLY A 124 3.90 24.01 -7.64
C GLY A 124 4.53 22.63 -7.84
N ALA A 125 5.73 22.64 -8.42
CA ALA A 125 6.51 21.44 -8.67
C ALA A 125 7.10 20.87 -7.38
N ILE A 126 7.36 19.57 -7.38
CA ILE A 126 8.16 18.90 -6.36
C ILE A 126 9.61 19.30 -6.58
N THR A 127 10.22 19.94 -5.59
CA THR A 127 11.63 20.33 -5.61
C THR A 127 12.47 19.62 -4.57
N GLN A 128 11.83 18.94 -3.62
CA GLN A 128 12.49 18.34 -2.46
C GLN A 128 11.93 16.93 -2.20
N THR A 129 12.77 16.09 -1.62
CA THR A 129 12.41 14.75 -1.17
C THR A 129 13.01 14.47 0.21
N CYS A 130 12.49 13.47 0.91
CA CYS A 130 13.16 12.89 2.07
C CYS A 130 13.00 11.38 2.04
N THR A 131 13.95 10.64 2.63
CA THR A 131 13.87 9.17 2.70
C THR A 131 13.85 8.73 4.15
N LEU A 132 12.79 8.01 4.55
CA LEU A 132 12.56 7.58 5.91
C LEU A 132 12.20 6.08 5.94
N ASN A 133 12.48 5.43 7.06
CA ASN A 133 11.94 4.12 7.38
C ASN A 133 10.54 4.32 7.96
N MET A 134 9.52 3.95 7.20
CA MET A 134 8.13 3.99 7.61
C MET A 134 7.73 2.64 8.20
N ARG A 135 7.04 2.65 9.33
CA ARG A 135 6.44 1.47 9.95
C ARG A 135 4.94 1.60 10.04
N ILE A 136 4.22 0.56 9.63
CA ILE A 136 2.78 0.40 9.79
C ILE A 136 2.57 -0.96 10.44
N GLY A 137 2.09 -0.99 11.69
CA GLY A 137 1.97 -2.24 12.44
C GLY A 137 3.33 -2.92 12.64
N ASP A 138 3.50 -4.11 12.05
CA ASP A 138 4.74 -4.89 12.02
C ASP A 138 5.56 -4.72 10.73
N HIS A 139 4.96 -4.16 9.67
CA HIS A 139 5.64 -3.88 8.41
C HIS A 139 6.54 -2.64 8.50
N VAL A 140 7.76 -2.76 8.01
CA VAL A 140 8.73 -1.65 7.91
C VAL A 140 9.23 -1.57 6.48
N GLU A 141 9.16 -0.37 5.91
CA GLU A 141 9.62 -0.09 4.55
C GLU A 141 10.39 1.22 4.49
N ARG A 142 11.53 1.20 3.79
CA ARG A 142 12.27 2.42 3.47
C ARG A 142 11.62 3.08 2.26
N LEU A 143 11.04 4.25 2.46
CA LEU A 143 10.28 4.97 1.44
C LEU A 143 10.85 6.38 1.23
N THR A 144 10.96 6.78 -0.04
CA THR A 144 11.26 8.16 -0.41
C THR A 144 9.94 8.92 -0.58
N PHE A 145 9.79 9.99 0.17
CA PHE A 145 8.66 10.90 0.10
C PHE A 145 9.00 12.11 -0.76
N ARG A 146 8.07 12.47 -1.63
CA ARG A 146 8.10 13.71 -2.40
C ARG A 146 7.38 14.80 -1.62
N ILE A 147 8.05 15.93 -1.44
CA ILE A 147 7.51 17.01 -0.62
C ILE A 147 6.58 17.87 -1.47
N THR A 148 5.29 17.83 -1.16
CA THR A 148 4.26 18.62 -1.82
C THR A 148 3.01 18.68 -0.96
N ASN A 149 2.25 19.77 -1.10
CA ASN A 149 0.94 19.86 -0.48
C ASN A 149 -0.10 19.33 -1.48
N THR A 150 -0.72 18.21 -1.14
CA THR A 150 -1.85 17.64 -1.86
C THR A 150 -3.11 18.35 -1.39
N GLY A 151 -3.68 19.19 -2.24
CA GLY A 151 -4.86 19.97 -1.93
C GLY A 151 -5.06 21.05 -2.97
N SER A 152 -6.22 21.02 -3.61
CA SER A 152 -6.83 22.10 -4.38
C SER A 152 -8.11 22.49 -3.65
#